data_AF-A0A4U0XB72-F1
#
_entry.id   AF-A0A4U0XB72-F1
#
_cell.length_a   1.000
_cell.length_b   1.000
_cell.length_c   1.000
_cell.angle_alpha   90.00
_cell.angle_beta   90.00
_cell.angle_gamma   90.00
#
_symmetry.space_group_name_H-M   'P 1'
#
loop_
_entity.id
_entity.type
_entity.pdbx_description
1 polymer ?
#
loop_
_entity_poly.entity_id
_entity_poly.type
_entity_poly.pdbx_seq_one_letter_code
_entity_poly.pdbx_strand_id
1 'polypeptide(L)'
;MGLFSKKAAAAVEQPTTSTAETSRGNSSDASQRNTQPSTTYGFQANPFATPQSSRTTTQEKPEQAGYYSQRVQTRSYVSRRRKFQSARLKEGELDEKPWLLGNDDPNYKRKRIERGIFWGCVGLGFVFGGAICAFEYLSVSTGTFCMFLEDEFHNINPSTWNYEIQRGGFGTGSFEWTTNDPKNAYTDAEGLHIVPTLTTESTDITPAQIDDGYVLNLTTAKTCTSDDYTMCSIRSNQTAGTIINPVRSARLTTKGKQSIKYGRVEVTAKMPQGDWLWPAIWMMPEQDTYGPWPQSGEIDIAESKGNSPLNYTDGRDAVISTLHWGPSTSTDAFWRTSGKHALKRSDYSEAFHVYGLEWSEKYLFMYIDSRLLQVFFIKFTHGPSSMWNRGKFGETLVNKSALADPWSQTGMDNTPFDQSFYLILNVAVGGTNGYFKDGVGNKPWGDASLMAPKEFWQASNIWLPTWGEGAKRGMTVQSLKMYKEGVC
;
A
#
# COMPACT_ATOMS: atom_id res chain seq x y z
N MET A 1 31.64 49.82 16.07
CA MET A 1 31.17 50.41 17.34
C MET A 1 29.71 50.02 17.49
N GLY A 2 29.18 49.37 18.50
CA GLY A 2 29.64 48.58 19.66
C GLY A 2 28.38 47.81 20.09
N LEU A 3 28.45 46.49 20.25
CA LEU A 3 28.54 45.79 21.55
C LEU A 3 27.24 45.82 22.39
N PHE A 4 26.65 44.63 22.57
CA PHE A 4 26.10 44.05 23.81
C PHE A 4 25.61 42.61 23.46
N SER A 5 26.43 41.56 23.55
CA SER A 5 26.90 40.81 24.73
C SER A 5 25.78 40.25 25.62
N LYS A 6 25.49 38.95 25.47
CA LYS A 6 24.84 38.12 26.49
C LYS A 6 25.84 37.05 26.95
N LYS A 7 26.24 37.13 28.22
CA LYS A 7 27.02 36.10 28.93
C LYS A 7 26.07 35.12 29.63
N ALA A 8 26.54 33.89 29.67
CA ALA A 8 25.98 32.73 30.34
C ALA A 8 26.00 32.84 31.87
N ALA A 9 25.14 32.04 32.52
CA ALA A 9 25.40 31.48 33.85
C ALA A 9 24.81 30.07 33.92
N ALA A 10 25.66 29.13 34.34
CA ALA A 10 25.37 27.74 34.60
C ALA A 10 24.79 27.56 36.02
N ALA A 11 24.01 26.50 36.22
CA ALA A 11 23.80 25.91 37.54
C ALA A 11 23.81 24.39 37.40
N VAL A 12 24.72 23.80 38.18
CA VAL A 12 24.98 22.38 38.39
C VAL A 12 24.27 21.99 39.68
N GLU A 13 23.57 20.85 39.71
CA GLU A 13 23.37 20.07 40.94
C GLU A 13 23.11 18.59 40.58
N GLN A 14 23.95 17.70 41.13
CA GLN A 14 23.85 16.23 41.09
C GLN A 14 23.17 15.70 42.40
N PRO A 15 23.28 14.41 42.79
CA PRO A 15 22.25 13.41 42.58
C PRO A 15 21.70 12.84 43.90
N THR A 16 20.51 12.24 43.90
CA THR A 16 20.00 11.50 45.06
C THR A 16 20.10 10.00 44.82
N THR A 17 20.98 9.37 45.60
CA THR A 17 21.08 7.94 45.85
C THR A 17 19.99 7.48 46.84
N SER A 18 19.34 6.34 46.59
CA SER A 18 18.82 5.51 47.67
C SER A 18 19.09 4.03 47.40
N THR A 19 19.93 3.45 48.25
CA THR A 19 20.18 2.03 48.47
C THR A 19 19.04 1.39 49.25
N ALA A 20 18.66 0.16 48.92
CA ALA A 20 18.09 -0.80 49.87
C ALA A 20 18.46 -2.24 49.45
N GLU A 21 19.04 -2.95 50.40
CA GLU A 21 19.60 -4.30 50.30
C GLU A 21 18.54 -5.42 50.43
N THR A 22 18.87 -6.55 49.80
CA THR A 22 18.69 -7.97 50.21
C THR A 22 17.37 -8.47 50.83
N SER A 23 16.82 -9.52 50.22
CA SER A 23 16.62 -10.79 50.95
C SER A 23 16.75 -12.01 50.04
N ARG A 24 17.25 -13.10 50.64
CA ARG A 24 17.75 -14.36 50.07
C ARG A 24 16.63 -15.36 49.80
N GLY A 25 16.86 -16.27 48.85
CA GLY A 25 16.09 -17.50 48.66
C GLY A 25 16.67 -18.43 47.61
N ASN A 26 17.73 -19.17 47.98
CA ASN A 26 18.14 -20.48 47.43
C ASN A 26 16.91 -21.45 47.42
N SER A 27 16.78 -22.52 46.63
CA SER A 27 17.72 -23.38 45.90
C SER A 27 16.93 -24.39 45.03
N SER A 28 17.56 -24.87 43.95
CA SER A 28 17.58 -26.25 43.40
C SER A 28 16.37 -27.19 43.62
N ASP A 29 15.85 -27.79 42.54
CA ASP A 29 16.28 -29.16 42.20
C ASP A 29 15.95 -29.58 40.76
N ALA A 30 16.81 -30.43 40.23
CA ALA A 30 16.77 -31.03 38.91
C ALA A 30 16.48 -32.53 39.01
N SER A 31 15.76 -33.09 38.02
CA SER A 31 15.96 -34.44 37.45
C SER A 31 14.75 -34.76 36.54
N GLN A 32 14.88 -34.80 35.21
CA GLN A 32 15.41 -35.88 34.37
C GLN A 32 14.82 -37.27 34.62
N ARG A 33 14.04 -37.79 33.65
CA ARG A 33 14.39 -38.90 32.73
C ARG A 33 13.14 -39.33 31.91
N ASN A 34 13.23 -39.28 30.58
CA ASN A 34 13.47 -40.41 29.65
C ASN A 34 12.23 -41.32 29.55
N THR A 35 11.58 -41.54 28.40
CA THR A 35 12.09 -42.20 27.18
C THR A 35 11.10 -42.06 26.00
N GLN A 36 11.64 -42.04 24.77
CA GLN A 36 10.95 -42.30 23.47
C GLN A 36 10.91 -43.82 23.17
N PRO A 37 10.46 -44.32 21.99
CA PRO A 37 9.31 -43.98 21.09
C PRO A 37 8.58 -45.26 20.57
N SER A 38 7.46 -45.15 19.81
CA SER A 38 7.14 -46.09 18.70
C SER A 38 5.86 -45.76 17.89
N THR A 39 6.06 -45.47 16.60
CA THR A 39 5.42 -46.02 15.37
C THR A 39 3.89 -46.04 15.13
N THR A 40 3.53 -45.29 14.09
CA THR A 40 2.55 -45.41 13.00
C THR A 40 1.92 -46.79 12.69
N TYR A 41 0.61 -46.81 12.40
CA TYR A 41 0.00 -47.52 11.25
C TYR A 41 -1.35 -46.87 10.88
N GLY A 42 -1.56 -46.57 9.60
CA GLY A 42 -2.75 -45.91 9.07
C GLY A 42 -3.88 -46.87 8.68
N PHE A 43 -5.09 -46.33 8.55
CA PHE A 43 -6.15 -46.91 7.73
C PHE A 43 -6.92 -45.79 7.01
N GLN A 44 -6.97 -45.89 5.68
CA GLN A 44 -7.76 -45.04 4.78
C GLN A 44 -9.25 -45.14 5.14
N ALA A 45 -9.91 -44.02 5.40
CA ALA A 45 -11.36 -43.93 5.49
C ALA A 45 -11.94 -43.45 4.14
N ASN A 46 -12.91 -44.21 3.64
CA ASN A 46 -13.59 -44.09 2.36
C ASN A 46 -14.25 -42.69 2.15
N PRO A 47 -13.99 -41.99 1.02
CA PRO A 47 -14.53 -40.65 0.75
C PRO A 47 -16.04 -40.59 0.48
N PHE A 48 -16.76 -41.71 0.55
CA PHE A 48 -18.22 -41.78 0.34
C PHE A 48 -19.06 -42.03 1.61
N ALA A 49 -18.50 -41.83 2.81
CA ALA A 49 -19.25 -41.99 4.06
C ALA A 49 -19.97 -40.68 4.48
N THR A 50 -21.29 -40.75 4.70
CA THR A 50 -22.13 -39.63 5.16
C THR A 50 -21.82 -39.25 6.63
N PRO A 51 -21.62 -37.96 6.97
CA PRO A 51 -21.31 -37.54 8.35
C PRO A 51 -22.51 -37.68 9.30
N GLN A 52 -22.27 -38.17 10.51
CA GLN A 52 -23.24 -38.16 11.61
C GLN A 52 -23.39 -36.74 12.19
N SER A 53 -24.66 -36.33 12.42
CA SER A 53 -25.08 -35.02 12.89
C SER A 53 -24.49 -34.62 14.25
N SER A 54 -23.88 -33.45 14.33
CA SER A 54 -23.50 -32.76 15.57
C SER A 54 -24.68 -31.96 16.14
N ARG A 55 -25.11 -32.31 17.35
CA ARG A 55 -26.04 -31.51 18.19
C ARG A 55 -25.32 -30.28 18.73
N THR A 56 -25.95 -29.12 18.64
CA THR A 56 -25.49 -27.86 19.26
C THR A 56 -26.12 -27.71 20.64
N THR A 57 -25.30 -27.45 21.65
CA THR A 57 -25.68 -27.07 23.01
C THR A 57 -25.55 -25.55 23.15
N THR A 58 -26.63 -24.85 23.50
CA THR A 58 -26.62 -23.45 23.94
C THR A 58 -26.62 -23.37 25.47
N GLN A 59 -25.74 -22.53 26.00
CA GLN A 59 -25.52 -22.23 27.41
C GLN A 59 -26.75 -21.59 28.08
N GLU A 60 -27.10 -22.08 29.27
CA GLU A 60 -27.98 -21.41 30.24
C GLU A 60 -27.18 -20.46 31.16
N LYS A 61 -27.78 -19.32 31.51
CA LYS A 61 -27.41 -18.49 32.67
C LYS A 61 -28.56 -18.54 33.70
N PRO A 62 -28.29 -18.56 35.02
CA PRO A 62 -29.30 -18.87 36.03
C PRO A 62 -29.84 -17.62 36.73
N GLU A 63 -31.15 -17.58 37.00
CA GLU A 63 -31.71 -16.82 38.12
C GLU A 63 -32.84 -17.60 38.79
N GLN A 64 -32.68 -17.82 40.10
CA GLN A 64 -33.70 -18.31 41.03
C GLN A 64 -34.51 -17.13 41.55
N ALA A 65 -35.83 -17.27 41.63
CA ALA A 65 -36.61 -17.26 42.88
C ALA A 65 -38.11 -17.02 42.60
N GLY A 66 -38.97 -17.76 43.31
CA GLY A 66 -40.39 -17.39 43.46
C GLY A 66 -41.33 -18.58 43.47
N TYR A 67 -41.50 -19.20 44.64
CA TYR A 67 -42.63 -20.07 44.94
C TYR A 67 -43.96 -19.31 44.73
N TYR A 68 -44.89 -19.87 43.95
CA TYR A 68 -46.30 -19.95 44.32
C TYR A 68 -47.01 -20.98 43.43
N SER A 69 -47.65 -21.95 44.09
CA SER A 69 -48.47 -22.99 43.46
C SER A 69 -49.82 -22.38 43.07
N GLN A 70 -50.23 -22.49 41.81
CA GLN A 70 -51.64 -22.65 41.45
C GLN A 70 -51.82 -23.57 40.26
N ARG A 71 -52.73 -24.53 40.45
CA ARG A 71 -53.15 -25.58 39.52
C ARG A 71 -53.53 -25.00 38.16
N VAL A 72 -52.80 -25.40 37.11
CA VAL A 72 -53.31 -25.32 35.75
C VAL A 72 -53.76 -26.72 35.35
N GLN A 73 -55.05 -26.81 35.03
CA GLN A 73 -55.73 -27.99 34.51
C GLN A 73 -54.91 -28.65 33.40
N THR A 74 -54.71 -29.96 33.53
CA THR A 74 -54.22 -30.84 32.47
C THR A 74 -55.23 -30.87 31.32
N ARG A 75 -55.19 -29.88 30.43
CA ARG A 75 -55.62 -30.07 29.04
C ARG A 75 -54.49 -30.81 28.33
N SER A 76 -54.63 -32.13 28.24
CA SER A 76 -53.88 -32.96 27.32
C SER A 76 -54.20 -32.51 25.88
N TYR A 77 -53.48 -31.51 25.40
CA TYR A 77 -53.41 -31.21 23.98
C TYR A 77 -52.69 -32.39 23.31
N VAL A 78 -53.47 -33.34 22.82
CA VAL A 78 -52.96 -34.35 21.90
C VAL A 78 -52.51 -33.58 20.66
N SER A 79 -51.21 -33.29 20.58
CA SER A 79 -50.57 -32.80 19.38
C SER A 79 -50.96 -33.74 18.25
N ARG A 80 -51.83 -33.31 17.33
CA ARG A 80 -52.01 -33.96 16.02
C ARG A 80 -50.65 -33.92 15.33
N ARG A 81 -49.82 -34.95 15.55
CA ARG A 81 -48.67 -35.22 14.69
C ARG A 81 -49.25 -35.38 13.29
N ARG A 82 -49.00 -34.40 12.41
CA ARG A 82 -49.27 -34.59 10.98
C ARG A 82 -48.56 -35.88 10.60
N LYS A 83 -49.31 -36.87 10.10
CA LYS A 83 -48.71 -38.10 9.59
C LYS A 83 -47.63 -37.70 8.59
N PHE A 84 -46.43 -38.24 8.73
CA PHE A 84 -45.39 -38.10 7.72
C PHE A 84 -45.95 -38.67 6.42
N GLN A 85 -46.27 -37.80 5.46
CA GLN A 85 -46.57 -38.22 4.11
C GLN A 85 -45.22 -38.51 3.45
N SER A 86 -45.03 -39.77 3.07
CA SER A 86 -43.87 -40.17 2.29
C SER A 86 -43.85 -39.39 0.98
N ALA A 87 -42.69 -38.83 0.61
CA ALA A 87 -42.46 -38.28 -0.73
C ALA A 87 -42.28 -39.38 -1.80
N ARG A 88 -42.35 -40.66 -1.40
CA ARG A 88 -42.31 -41.81 -2.32
C ARG A 88 -43.60 -41.85 -3.13
N LEU A 89 -43.47 -41.57 -4.42
CA LEU A 89 -44.54 -41.65 -5.41
C LEU A 89 -45.12 -43.07 -5.42
N LYS A 90 -46.46 -43.19 -5.42
CA LYS A 90 -47.12 -44.50 -5.51
C LYS A 90 -47.11 -44.97 -6.96
N GLU A 91 -46.87 -46.26 -7.13
CA GLU A 91 -46.88 -46.92 -8.43
C GLU A 91 -48.30 -46.86 -9.02
N GLY A 92 -48.45 -46.30 -10.22
CA GLY A 92 -49.75 -46.05 -10.88
C GLY A 92 -50.36 -44.64 -10.67
N GLU A 93 -49.83 -43.83 -9.75
CA GLU A 93 -50.21 -42.40 -9.58
C GLU A 93 -49.42 -41.47 -10.53
N LEU A 94 -48.64 -42.06 -11.44
CA LEU A 94 -47.57 -41.42 -12.23
C LEU A 94 -47.78 -41.51 -13.75
N ASP A 95 -49.00 -41.76 -14.22
CA ASP A 95 -49.29 -41.71 -15.66
C ASP A 95 -49.63 -40.31 -16.16
N GLU A 96 -49.95 -39.39 -15.25
CA GLU A 96 -50.00 -37.98 -15.61
C GLU A 96 -48.57 -37.46 -15.62
N LYS A 97 -47.97 -37.43 -16.82
CA LYS A 97 -46.86 -36.54 -17.12
C LYS A 97 -47.47 -35.18 -17.46
N PRO A 98 -47.69 -34.26 -16.50
CA PRO A 98 -48.40 -33.01 -16.77
C PRO A 98 -47.70 -32.10 -17.79
N TRP A 99 -46.43 -32.38 -18.13
CA TRP A 99 -45.71 -31.75 -19.23
C TRP A 99 -46.05 -32.33 -20.62
N LEU A 100 -46.70 -33.50 -20.70
CA LEU A 100 -47.23 -34.11 -21.92
C LEU A 100 -48.69 -33.70 -22.23
N LEU A 101 -49.44 -33.24 -21.23
CA LEU A 101 -50.83 -32.78 -21.40
C LEU A 101 -50.94 -31.55 -22.32
N GLY A 102 -49.84 -30.82 -22.57
CA GLY A 102 -49.85 -29.69 -23.49
C GLY A 102 -50.94 -28.68 -23.14
N ASN A 103 -51.87 -28.46 -24.07
CA ASN A 103 -53.00 -27.54 -23.90
C ASN A 103 -54.16 -28.12 -23.06
N ASP A 104 -54.15 -29.44 -22.80
CA ASP A 104 -55.21 -30.17 -22.10
C ASP A 104 -55.02 -30.17 -20.57
N ASP A 105 -53.96 -29.53 -20.06
CA ASP A 105 -53.75 -29.33 -18.63
C ASP A 105 -54.77 -28.29 -18.08
N PRO A 106 -55.56 -28.61 -17.04
CA PRO A 106 -56.51 -27.67 -16.43
C PRO A 106 -55.84 -26.39 -15.87
N ASN A 107 -54.53 -26.44 -15.60
CA ASN A 107 -53.72 -25.29 -15.17
C ASN A 107 -52.94 -24.64 -16.32
N TYR A 108 -53.14 -25.04 -17.57
CA TYR A 108 -52.39 -24.56 -18.74
C TYR A 108 -52.35 -23.02 -18.83
N LYS A 109 -53.50 -22.35 -18.64
CA LYS A 109 -53.59 -20.88 -18.67
C LYS A 109 -52.73 -20.23 -17.58
N ARG A 110 -52.74 -20.79 -16.36
CA ARG A 110 -51.94 -20.30 -15.24
C ARG A 110 -50.45 -20.50 -15.49
N LYS A 111 -50.03 -21.69 -15.93
CA LYS A 111 -48.64 -22.00 -16.28
C LYS A 111 -48.11 -21.12 -17.42
N ARG A 112 -48.96 -20.78 -18.40
CA ARG A 112 -48.62 -19.84 -19.47
C ARG A 112 -48.40 -18.42 -18.95
N ILE A 113 -49.24 -17.94 -18.02
CA ILE A 113 -49.04 -16.65 -17.35
C ILE A 113 -47.75 -16.66 -16.51
N GLU A 114 -47.52 -17.70 -15.71
CA GLU A 114 -46.31 -17.85 -14.90
C GLU A 114 -45.04 -17.88 -15.76
N ARG A 115 -45.05 -18.59 -16.90
CA ARG A 115 -43.95 -18.55 -17.89
C ARG A 115 -43.79 -17.17 -18.51
N GLY A 116 -44.89 -16.48 -18.82
CA GLY A 116 -44.86 -15.12 -19.34
C GLY A 116 -44.25 -14.13 -18.35
N ILE A 117 -44.61 -14.25 -17.06
CA ILE A 117 -44.02 -13.45 -15.97
C ILE A 117 -42.53 -13.78 -15.85
N PHE A 118 -42.16 -15.06 -15.81
CA PHE A 118 -40.76 -15.48 -15.70
C PHE A 118 -39.89 -14.92 -16.83
N TRP A 119 -40.28 -15.17 -18.09
CA TRP A 119 -39.54 -14.66 -19.24
C TRP A 119 -39.62 -13.14 -19.37
N GLY A 120 -40.71 -12.51 -18.93
CA GLY A 120 -40.83 -11.07 -18.81
C GLY A 120 -39.82 -10.48 -17.82
N CYS A 121 -39.67 -11.08 -16.64
CA CYS A 121 -38.67 -10.69 -15.64
C CYS A 121 -37.24 -10.92 -16.14
N VAL A 122 -36.97 -12.04 -16.83
CA VAL A 122 -35.66 -12.30 -17.46
C VAL A 122 -35.35 -11.24 -18.51
N GLY A 123 -36.32 -10.94 -19.39
CA GLY A 123 -36.19 -9.88 -20.40
C GLY A 123 -35.96 -8.50 -19.79
N LEU A 124 -36.72 -8.15 -18.75
CA LEU A 124 -36.49 -6.91 -17.99
C LEU A 124 -35.09 -6.89 -17.37
N GLY A 125 -34.60 -8.00 -16.84
CA GLY A 125 -33.23 -8.12 -16.33
C GLY A 125 -32.17 -7.79 -17.38
N PHE A 126 -32.32 -8.30 -18.61
CA PHE A 126 -31.43 -7.96 -19.72
C PHE A 126 -31.54 -6.49 -20.14
N VAL A 127 -32.76 -5.93 -20.17
CA VAL A 127 -32.98 -4.51 -20.49
C VAL A 127 -32.33 -3.62 -19.43
N PHE A 128 -32.54 -3.89 -18.14
CA PHE A 128 -31.92 -3.14 -17.06
C PHE A 128 -30.40 -3.28 -17.06
N GLY A 129 -29.88 -4.50 -17.26
CA GLY A 129 -28.44 -4.74 -17.39
C GLY A 129 -27.84 -3.96 -18.57
N GLY A 130 -28.48 -4.03 -19.74
CA GLY A 130 -28.08 -3.27 -20.92
C GLY A 130 -28.12 -1.76 -20.71
N ALA A 131 -29.16 -1.26 -20.03
CA ALA A 131 -29.28 0.16 -19.68
C ALA A 131 -28.17 0.60 -18.73
N ILE A 132 -27.86 -0.16 -17.67
CA ILE A 132 -26.75 0.13 -16.75
C ILE A 132 -25.42 0.18 -17.51
N CYS A 133 -25.12 -0.83 -18.34
CA CYS A 133 -23.92 -0.84 -19.15
C CYS A 133 -23.85 0.37 -20.10
N ALA A 134 -24.97 0.74 -20.73
CA ALA A 134 -25.04 1.91 -21.60
C ALA A 134 -24.82 3.22 -20.83
N PHE A 135 -25.45 3.40 -19.68
CA PHE A 135 -25.25 4.59 -18.84
C PHE A 135 -23.82 4.70 -18.35
N GLU A 136 -23.21 3.60 -17.89
CA GLU A 136 -21.81 3.58 -17.47
C GLU A 136 -20.88 3.91 -18.65
N TYR A 137 -21.07 3.26 -19.81
CA TYR A 137 -20.29 3.53 -21.02
C TYR A 137 -20.37 5.00 -21.45
N LEU A 138 -21.58 5.57 -21.45
CA LEU A 138 -21.79 6.97 -21.79
C LEU A 138 -21.24 7.95 -20.74
N SER A 139 -21.06 7.49 -19.49
CA SER A 139 -20.48 8.29 -18.40
C SER A 139 -18.95 8.31 -18.41
N VAL A 140 -18.30 7.38 -19.13
CA VAL A 140 -16.84 7.37 -19.27
C VAL A 140 -16.43 8.57 -20.11
N SER A 141 -15.64 9.46 -19.52
CA SER A 141 -15.07 10.59 -20.27
C SER A 141 -14.21 10.03 -21.42
N THR A 142 -14.56 10.41 -22.65
CA THR A 142 -13.72 10.22 -23.84
C THR A 142 -12.97 11.52 -24.07
N GLY A 143 -12.20 11.94 -23.06
CA GLY A 143 -11.35 13.12 -23.17
C GLY A 143 -10.44 12.98 -24.39
N THR A 144 -10.32 14.04 -25.17
CA THR A 144 -9.23 14.13 -26.14
C THR A 144 -7.96 14.37 -25.34
N PHE A 145 -6.90 13.62 -25.63
CA PHE A 145 -5.62 13.73 -24.94
C PHE A 145 -4.56 14.17 -25.95
N CYS A 146 -3.84 15.25 -25.65
CA CYS A 146 -2.75 15.75 -26.47
C CYS A 146 -1.41 15.38 -25.84
N MET A 147 -0.63 14.52 -26.50
CA MET A 147 0.71 14.17 -26.03
C MET A 147 1.61 15.39 -26.09
N PHE A 148 2.31 15.69 -25.01
CA PHE A 148 3.27 16.82 -24.97
C PHE A 148 4.67 16.40 -24.54
N LEU A 149 4.82 15.21 -23.94
CA LEU A 149 6.10 14.64 -23.57
C LEU A 149 6.11 13.16 -23.91
N GLU A 150 7.16 12.74 -24.61
CA GLU A 150 7.52 11.35 -24.85
C GLU A 150 9.03 11.22 -24.64
N ASP A 151 9.44 10.21 -23.87
CA ASP A 151 10.84 9.90 -23.62
C ASP A 151 11.02 8.38 -23.69
N GLU A 152 11.77 7.91 -24.68
CA GLU A 152 12.16 6.50 -24.83
C GLU A 152 13.53 6.21 -24.18
N PHE A 153 14.08 7.16 -23.43
CA PHE A 153 15.30 7.02 -22.64
C PHE A 153 16.53 6.56 -23.45
N HIS A 154 16.68 7.01 -24.70
CA HIS A 154 17.94 6.86 -25.43
C HIS A 154 19.12 7.56 -24.72
N ASN A 155 18.82 8.62 -23.97
CA ASN A 155 19.70 9.29 -23.03
C ASN A 155 18.86 9.93 -21.90
N ILE A 156 19.52 10.41 -20.86
CA ILE A 156 18.86 11.18 -19.79
C ILE A 156 18.89 12.66 -20.19
N ASN A 157 17.82 13.13 -20.84
CA ASN A 157 17.78 14.47 -21.40
C ASN A 157 17.72 15.56 -20.31
N PRO A 158 18.72 16.46 -20.21
CA PRO A 158 18.74 17.53 -19.21
C PRO A 158 17.69 18.62 -19.46
N SER A 159 16.97 18.66 -20.57
CA SER A 159 15.80 19.53 -20.72
C SER A 159 14.54 18.96 -20.07
N THR A 160 14.54 17.67 -19.72
CA THR A 160 13.40 16.97 -19.13
C THR A 160 13.67 16.61 -17.66
N TRP A 161 14.86 16.08 -17.37
CA TRP A 161 15.17 15.46 -16.08
C TRP A 161 16.22 16.26 -15.30
N ASN A 162 16.01 16.39 -14.00
CA ASN A 162 17.01 16.74 -13.01
C ASN A 162 17.37 15.51 -12.19
N TYR A 163 18.58 15.49 -11.66
CA TYR A 163 18.94 14.60 -10.56
C TYR A 163 18.68 15.31 -9.25
N GLU A 164 18.01 14.65 -8.33
CA GLU A 164 18.02 15.05 -6.94
C GLU A 164 19.18 14.34 -6.23
N ILE A 165 20.05 15.10 -5.59
CA ILE A 165 21.26 14.60 -4.91
C ILE A 165 21.22 15.03 -3.45
N GLN A 166 20.88 14.09 -2.57
CA GLN A 166 20.86 14.29 -1.12
C GLN A 166 20.82 12.95 -0.36
N ARG A 167 21.05 12.99 0.95
CA ARG A 167 21.04 11.81 1.85
C ARG A 167 19.80 11.69 2.76
N GLY A 168 18.80 12.53 2.53
CA GLY A 168 17.67 12.74 3.44
C GLY A 168 16.50 11.78 3.30
N GLY A 169 16.48 10.96 2.24
CA GLY A 169 15.38 10.02 1.99
C GLY A 169 13.99 10.67 1.80
N PHE A 170 13.93 11.97 1.51
CA PHE A 170 12.68 12.70 1.28
C PHE A 170 11.64 12.55 2.41
N GLY A 171 12.10 12.47 3.67
CA GLY A 171 11.23 12.31 4.84
C GLY A 171 10.80 10.87 5.15
N THR A 172 11.16 9.89 4.31
CA THR A 172 10.85 8.46 4.54
C THR A 172 11.81 7.77 5.53
N GLY A 173 12.95 8.42 5.83
CA GLY A 173 14.03 7.82 6.61
C GLY A 173 14.76 6.70 5.87
N SER A 174 14.71 6.68 4.54
CA SER A 174 15.41 5.70 3.72
C SER A 174 16.93 5.77 3.88
N PHE A 175 17.60 4.65 3.60
CA PHE A 175 19.01 4.41 3.95
C PHE A 175 19.96 4.69 2.80
N GLU A 176 19.45 5.02 1.62
CA GLU A 176 20.26 5.46 0.50
C GLU A 176 20.56 6.96 0.53
N TRP A 177 21.58 7.36 -0.23
CA TRP A 177 21.73 8.73 -0.70
C TRP A 177 21.69 8.74 -2.22
N THR A 178 21.03 9.74 -2.79
CA THR A 178 20.78 9.83 -4.22
C THR A 178 21.92 10.56 -4.92
N THR A 179 22.26 10.13 -6.14
CA THR A 179 23.38 10.66 -6.91
C THR A 179 23.07 10.72 -8.41
N ASN A 180 23.95 11.37 -9.16
CA ASN A 180 23.97 11.37 -10.63
C ASN A 180 25.09 10.47 -11.20
N ASP A 181 25.60 9.53 -10.41
CA ASP A 181 26.64 8.59 -10.83
C ASP A 181 26.11 7.64 -11.90
N PRO A 182 26.83 7.42 -13.02
CA PRO A 182 26.44 6.43 -14.03
C PRO A 182 26.29 5.00 -13.50
N LYS A 183 26.84 4.68 -12.33
CA LYS A 183 26.57 3.39 -11.65
C LYS A 183 25.16 3.29 -11.08
N ASN A 184 24.50 4.42 -10.80
CA ASN A 184 23.17 4.46 -10.20
C ASN A 184 22.08 4.88 -11.19
N ALA A 185 22.41 5.68 -12.21
CA ALA A 185 21.48 6.09 -13.25
C ALA A 185 22.15 6.14 -14.61
N TYR A 186 21.73 5.27 -15.52
CA TYR A 186 22.25 5.21 -16.89
C TYR A 186 21.19 4.73 -17.87
N THR A 187 21.44 4.86 -19.16
CA THR A 187 20.56 4.39 -20.23
C THR A 187 21.26 3.38 -21.12
N ASP A 188 20.54 2.36 -21.56
CA ASP A 188 20.99 1.42 -22.59
C ASP A 188 19.82 1.04 -23.54
N ALA A 189 19.93 -0.09 -24.24
CA ALA A 189 18.90 -0.55 -25.16
C ALA A 189 17.56 -0.94 -24.49
N GLU A 190 17.53 -1.22 -23.19
CA GLU A 190 16.30 -1.51 -22.43
C GLU A 190 15.64 -0.23 -21.88
N GLY A 191 16.34 0.90 -21.87
CA GLY A 191 15.87 2.19 -21.38
C GLY A 191 16.70 2.75 -20.22
N LEU A 192 16.08 3.54 -19.34
CA LEU A 192 16.67 4.10 -18.13
C LEU A 192 16.75 3.04 -17.03
N HIS A 193 17.92 2.90 -16.40
CA HIS A 193 18.13 2.05 -15.24
C HIS A 193 18.40 2.91 -14.01
N ILE A 194 17.63 2.69 -12.94
CA ILE A 194 17.88 3.27 -11.61
C ILE A 194 18.31 2.14 -10.69
N VAL A 195 19.61 2.03 -10.44
CA VAL A 195 20.24 0.86 -9.80
C VAL A 195 20.87 1.23 -8.46
N PRO A 196 20.35 0.71 -7.33
CA PRO A 196 21.03 0.83 -6.05
C PRO A 196 22.35 0.06 -6.02
N THR A 197 23.38 0.69 -5.45
CA THR A 197 24.72 0.10 -5.25
C THR A 197 25.16 0.31 -3.82
N LEU A 198 26.02 -0.52 -3.27
CA LEU A 198 26.63 -0.18 -1.98
C LEU A 198 27.49 1.08 -2.11
N THR A 199 27.54 1.88 -1.05
CA THR A 199 28.47 3.01 -0.97
C THR A 199 29.91 2.53 -1.16
N THR A 200 30.26 1.35 -0.64
CA THR A 200 31.59 0.73 -0.79
C THR A 200 31.89 0.18 -2.20
N GLU A 201 30.87 -0.07 -3.02
CA GLU A 201 31.03 -0.57 -4.41
C GLU A 201 31.27 0.57 -5.40
N SER A 202 30.77 1.75 -5.05
CA SER A 202 30.66 2.88 -5.97
C SER A 202 31.49 4.09 -5.56
N THR A 203 32.11 4.06 -4.37
CA THR A 203 33.03 5.10 -3.86
C THR A 203 34.25 4.47 -3.18
N ASP A 204 35.24 5.29 -2.84
CA ASP A 204 36.42 4.88 -2.06
C ASP A 204 36.15 4.81 -0.54
N ILE A 205 34.90 5.00 -0.10
CA ILE A 205 34.52 4.91 1.31
C ILE A 205 34.57 3.45 1.75
N THR A 206 35.43 3.16 2.72
CA THR A 206 35.58 1.82 3.30
C THR A 206 34.46 1.47 4.28
N PRO A 207 34.20 0.17 4.56
CA PRO A 207 33.25 -0.23 5.61
C PRO A 207 33.54 0.42 6.97
N ALA A 208 34.82 0.56 7.35
CA ALA A 208 35.21 1.21 8.60
C ALA A 208 34.83 2.71 8.63
N GLN A 209 34.92 3.39 7.48
CA GLN A 209 34.53 4.80 7.35
C GLN A 209 33.01 4.98 7.34
N ILE A 210 32.25 4.01 6.83
CA ILE A 210 30.79 4.01 6.97
C ILE A 210 30.42 4.04 8.46
N ASP A 211 31.09 3.21 9.27
CA ASP A 211 30.79 3.07 10.69
C ASP A 211 31.34 4.21 11.56
N ASP A 212 32.52 4.77 11.24
CA ASP A 212 33.16 5.76 12.10
C ASP A 212 34.12 6.72 11.39
N GLY A 213 34.24 7.93 11.96
CA GLY A 213 35.34 8.84 11.68
C GLY A 213 35.36 9.50 10.29
N TYR A 214 34.33 9.30 9.47
CA TYR A 214 34.25 9.85 8.11
C TYR A 214 33.23 10.98 8.02
N VAL A 215 33.49 11.96 7.15
CA VAL A 215 32.56 13.05 6.85
C VAL A 215 32.20 12.98 5.37
N LEU A 216 30.94 12.64 5.09
CA LEU A 216 30.36 12.82 3.77
C LEU A 216 29.84 14.26 3.68
N ASN A 217 30.31 15.03 2.69
CA ASN A 217 29.90 16.41 2.48
C ASN A 217 29.67 16.72 1.00
N LEU A 218 28.40 16.69 0.60
CA LEU A 218 27.93 16.98 -0.75
C LEU A 218 27.97 18.48 -1.09
N THR A 219 27.95 19.35 -0.08
CA THR A 219 28.03 20.80 -0.26
C THR A 219 29.42 21.21 -0.74
N THR A 220 30.47 20.66 -0.16
CA THR A 220 31.86 20.91 -0.61
C THR A 220 32.08 20.41 -2.04
N ALA A 221 31.43 19.29 -2.40
CA ALA A 221 31.43 18.77 -3.77
C ALA A 221 30.56 19.60 -4.74
N LYS A 222 29.75 20.55 -4.22
CA LYS A 222 28.76 21.35 -4.98
C LYS A 222 27.75 20.50 -5.76
N THR A 223 27.44 19.31 -5.26
CA THR A 223 26.49 18.39 -5.90
C THR A 223 25.15 18.33 -5.18
N CYS A 224 25.07 18.70 -3.89
CA CYS A 224 23.81 18.64 -3.16
C CYS A 224 22.75 19.55 -3.78
N THR A 225 21.52 19.03 -3.93
CA THR A 225 20.38 19.78 -4.48
C THR A 225 19.38 20.24 -3.41
N SER A 226 19.66 19.98 -2.14
CA SER A 226 18.82 20.39 -1.01
C SER A 226 19.35 21.66 -0.37
N ASP A 227 18.45 22.52 0.09
CA ASP A 227 18.79 23.70 0.89
C ASP A 227 19.03 23.37 2.37
N ASP A 228 18.65 22.16 2.82
CA ASP A 228 18.90 21.68 4.17
C ASP A 228 20.28 21.02 4.27
N TYR A 229 21.19 21.65 5.02
CA TYR A 229 22.56 21.16 5.20
C TYR A 229 22.64 19.75 5.80
N THR A 230 21.64 19.33 6.59
CA THR A 230 21.60 17.99 7.20
C THR A 230 21.35 16.89 6.17
N MET A 231 20.78 17.26 5.03
CA MET A 231 20.56 16.41 3.85
C MET A 231 21.77 16.39 2.91
N CYS A 232 22.74 17.29 3.12
CA CYS A 232 23.94 17.41 2.32
C CYS A 232 25.20 16.89 3.02
N SER A 233 25.20 16.76 4.34
CA SER A 233 26.37 16.30 5.07
C SER A 233 26.03 15.45 6.28
N ILE A 234 26.88 14.46 6.55
CA ILE A 234 26.81 13.60 7.73
C ILE A 234 28.21 13.19 8.14
N ARG A 235 28.42 13.00 9.45
CA ARG A 235 29.63 12.43 10.01
C ARG A 235 29.32 11.08 10.66
N SER A 236 30.01 10.02 10.26
CA SER A 236 29.91 8.73 10.94
C SER A 236 30.58 8.80 12.32
N ASN A 237 29.94 8.19 13.29
CA ASN A 237 30.38 8.16 14.68
C ASN A 237 29.86 6.88 15.35
N GLN A 238 30.78 5.99 15.68
CA GLN A 238 30.47 4.68 16.24
C GLN A 238 29.74 4.78 17.59
N THR A 239 30.15 5.72 18.45
CA THR A 239 29.55 5.95 19.78
C THR A 239 28.13 6.49 19.67
N ALA A 240 27.86 7.37 18.70
CA ALA A 240 26.54 7.92 18.45
C ALA A 240 25.62 6.97 17.64
N GLY A 241 26.17 5.91 17.04
CA GLY A 241 25.44 5.00 16.16
C GLY A 241 25.08 5.60 14.80
N THR A 242 25.60 6.79 14.47
CA THR A 242 25.40 7.46 13.18
C THR A 242 26.37 6.89 12.16
N ILE A 243 25.87 6.42 11.02
CA ILE A 243 26.69 5.88 9.94
C ILE A 243 26.51 6.71 8.67
N ILE A 244 27.47 6.64 7.75
CA ILE A 244 27.22 7.09 6.37
C ILE A 244 26.15 6.19 5.75
N ASN A 245 25.22 6.75 4.99
CA ASN A 245 24.22 5.99 4.24
C ASN A 245 24.90 4.83 3.49
N PRO A 246 24.57 3.55 3.80
CA PRO A 246 25.33 2.40 3.29
C PRO A 246 25.09 2.11 1.81
N VAL A 247 24.06 2.71 1.22
CA VAL A 247 23.63 2.48 -0.17
C VAL A 247 23.60 3.80 -0.93
N ARG A 248 23.92 3.77 -2.22
CA ARG A 248 23.72 4.84 -3.19
C ARG A 248 22.64 4.44 -4.18
N SER A 249 21.83 5.40 -4.61
CA SER A 249 20.81 5.21 -5.64
C SER A 249 20.66 6.49 -6.46
N ALA A 250 19.60 6.62 -7.25
CA ALA A 250 19.26 7.84 -7.96
C ALA A 250 17.77 8.17 -7.82
N ARG A 251 17.47 9.47 -7.88
CA ARG A 251 16.11 10.02 -7.95
C ARG A 251 16.11 11.06 -9.07
N LEU A 252 15.37 10.77 -10.13
CA LEU A 252 15.19 11.67 -11.26
C LEU A 252 13.85 12.39 -11.12
N THR A 253 13.82 13.67 -11.45
CA THR A 253 12.61 14.50 -11.34
C THR A 253 12.45 15.44 -12.52
N THR A 254 11.22 15.67 -12.95
CA THR A 254 10.89 16.67 -13.97
C THR A 254 10.61 18.07 -13.40
N LYS A 255 10.82 18.28 -12.09
CA LYS A 255 10.57 19.56 -11.39
C LYS A 255 11.22 20.74 -12.11
N GLY A 256 10.47 21.82 -12.30
CA GLY A 256 10.93 23.04 -13.00
C GLY A 256 11.16 22.88 -14.50
N LYS A 257 10.85 21.71 -15.09
CA LYS A 257 11.05 21.40 -16.51
C LYS A 257 9.76 20.97 -17.19
N GLN A 258 9.16 19.88 -16.71
CA GLN A 258 7.92 19.34 -17.24
C GLN A 258 6.96 19.05 -16.09
N SER A 259 5.74 19.56 -16.20
CA SER A 259 4.66 19.33 -15.26
C SER A 259 3.34 19.17 -15.98
N ILE A 260 2.41 18.46 -15.35
CA ILE A 260 1.07 18.23 -15.86
C ILE A 260 0.04 18.60 -14.80
N LYS A 261 -1.04 19.24 -15.23
CA LYS A 261 -2.29 19.37 -14.48
C LYS A 261 -3.37 18.79 -15.36
N TYR A 262 -3.95 17.69 -14.90
CA TYR A 262 -4.93 16.89 -15.64
C TYR A 262 -4.42 16.30 -16.96
N GLY A 263 -4.88 15.10 -17.28
CA GLY A 263 -4.46 14.33 -18.43
C GLY A 263 -4.10 12.89 -18.08
N ARG A 264 -3.08 12.35 -18.77
CA ARG A 264 -2.61 10.98 -18.61
C ARG A 264 -1.10 10.93 -18.49
N VAL A 265 -0.60 10.09 -17.59
CA VAL A 265 0.81 9.73 -17.48
C VAL A 265 0.92 8.21 -17.59
N GLU A 266 1.78 7.73 -18.48
CA GLU A 266 2.08 6.31 -18.65
C GLU A 266 3.58 6.11 -18.57
N VAL A 267 4.02 5.27 -17.64
CA VAL A 267 5.41 4.88 -17.48
C VAL A 267 5.52 3.38 -17.69
N THR A 268 6.27 2.97 -18.71
CA THR A 268 6.54 1.55 -18.95
C THR A 268 7.81 1.16 -18.20
N ALA A 269 7.68 0.32 -17.17
CA ALA A 269 8.80 -0.06 -16.32
C ALA A 269 8.75 -1.51 -15.86
N LYS A 270 9.89 -2.00 -15.37
CA LYS A 270 10.09 -3.30 -14.72
C LYS A 270 10.66 -3.06 -13.32
N MET A 271 10.07 -3.69 -12.32
CA MET A 271 10.42 -3.47 -10.91
C MET A 271 11.70 -4.21 -10.51
N PRO A 272 12.47 -3.71 -9.53
CA PRO A 272 13.66 -4.37 -8.99
C PRO A 272 13.38 -5.64 -8.19
N GLN A 273 14.42 -6.47 -8.07
CA GLN A 273 14.50 -7.65 -7.22
C GLN A 273 15.52 -7.45 -6.10
N GLY A 274 15.06 -7.56 -4.85
CA GLY A 274 15.92 -7.48 -3.69
C GLY A 274 15.17 -7.02 -2.44
N ASP A 275 15.48 -7.65 -1.31
CA ASP A 275 14.88 -7.27 -0.04
C ASP A 275 15.17 -5.79 0.26
N TRP A 276 14.13 -5.11 0.75
CA TRP A 276 14.15 -3.71 1.20
C TRP A 276 14.35 -2.67 0.09
N LEU A 277 14.26 -3.06 -1.17
CA LEU A 277 14.20 -2.11 -2.29
C LEU A 277 12.79 -1.52 -2.41
N TRP A 278 12.70 -0.22 -2.66
CA TRP A 278 11.45 0.52 -2.76
C TRP A 278 11.45 1.36 -4.05
N PRO A 279 11.10 0.76 -5.20
CA PRO A 279 10.83 1.48 -6.44
C PRO A 279 9.57 2.35 -6.32
N ALA A 280 9.63 3.56 -6.88
CA ALA A 280 8.49 4.47 -6.92
C ALA A 280 8.43 5.25 -8.24
N ILE A 281 7.21 5.35 -8.77
CA ILE A 281 6.78 6.22 -9.87
C ILE A 281 5.68 7.10 -9.29
N TRP A 282 5.98 8.36 -9.06
CA TRP A 282 5.16 9.23 -8.23
C TRP A 282 5.32 10.69 -8.63
N MET A 283 4.44 11.54 -8.11
CA MET A 283 4.39 12.94 -8.50
C MET A 283 4.17 13.84 -7.30
N MET A 284 4.81 15.01 -7.35
CA MET A 284 4.72 16.06 -6.34
C MET A 284 4.30 17.38 -7.00
N PRO A 285 3.65 18.28 -6.26
CA PRO A 285 3.21 19.57 -6.80
C PRO A 285 4.43 20.44 -7.15
N GLU A 286 4.35 21.17 -8.26
CA GLU A 286 5.41 22.11 -8.68
C GLU A 286 5.64 23.23 -7.64
N GLN A 287 4.57 23.60 -6.94
CA GLN A 287 4.56 24.60 -5.89
C GLN A 287 3.74 24.11 -4.70
N ASP A 288 4.21 24.36 -3.48
CA ASP A 288 3.50 24.05 -2.24
C ASP A 288 2.36 25.06 -1.96
N THR A 289 1.42 25.20 -2.91
CA THR A 289 0.37 26.22 -2.93
C THR A 289 -0.48 26.25 -1.66
N TYR A 290 -0.72 25.10 -1.05
CA TYR A 290 -1.56 24.97 0.15
C TYR A 290 -0.77 24.86 1.44
N GLY A 291 0.56 24.84 1.36
CA GLY A 291 1.48 24.62 2.47
C GLY A 291 2.30 23.33 2.31
N PRO A 292 3.13 23.01 3.32
CA PRO A 292 4.05 21.88 3.25
C PRO A 292 3.30 20.54 3.13
N TRP A 293 4.01 19.52 2.69
CA TRP A 293 3.48 18.16 2.62
C TRP A 293 2.79 17.73 3.94
N PRO A 294 1.61 17.07 3.89
CA PRO A 294 0.88 16.62 2.70
C PRO A 294 -0.19 17.62 2.22
N GLN A 295 -0.18 18.88 2.68
CA GLN A 295 -1.25 19.85 2.40
C GLN A 295 -1.40 20.14 0.90
N SER A 296 -0.28 20.11 0.15
CA SER A 296 -0.24 20.33 -1.30
C SER A 296 -0.35 19.05 -2.14
N GLY A 297 -0.50 17.89 -1.50
CA GLY A 297 -0.75 16.61 -2.15
C GLY A 297 0.50 15.87 -2.63
N GLU A 298 0.35 14.56 -2.83
CA GLU A 298 1.30 13.64 -3.49
C GLU A 298 0.49 12.59 -4.25
N ILE A 299 0.96 12.20 -5.44
CA ILE A 299 0.29 11.21 -6.29
C ILE A 299 1.26 10.06 -6.58
N ASP A 300 1.07 8.93 -5.91
CA ASP A 300 1.87 7.72 -6.12
C ASP A 300 1.21 6.84 -7.16
N ILE A 301 1.68 6.92 -8.40
CA ILE A 301 1.15 6.13 -9.51
C ILE A 301 1.43 4.65 -9.25
N ALA A 302 2.66 4.32 -8.89
CA ALA A 302 3.06 2.95 -8.56
C ALA A 302 4.23 2.92 -7.59
N GLU A 303 4.01 2.27 -6.46
CA GLU A 303 5.05 1.84 -5.53
C GLU A 303 5.04 0.32 -5.39
N SER A 304 6.21 -0.27 -5.22
CA SER A 304 6.35 -1.70 -4.96
C SER A 304 7.50 -1.95 -3.98
N LYS A 305 7.67 -3.21 -3.57
CA LYS A 305 8.79 -3.67 -2.73
C LYS A 305 9.59 -4.70 -3.51
N GLY A 306 10.92 -4.64 -3.49
CA GLY A 306 11.73 -5.66 -4.18
C GLY A 306 11.72 -7.04 -3.50
N ASN A 307 11.16 -7.14 -2.29
CA ASN A 307 11.08 -8.36 -1.48
C ASN A 307 10.38 -9.50 -2.25
N SER A 308 10.91 -10.72 -2.10
CA SER A 308 10.33 -11.89 -2.78
C SER A 308 8.92 -12.23 -2.26
N PRO A 309 7.95 -12.51 -3.15
CA PRO A 309 6.60 -12.91 -2.75
C PRO A 309 6.53 -14.27 -2.04
N LEU A 310 7.62 -15.06 -2.08
CA LEU A 310 7.70 -16.35 -1.39
C LEU A 310 7.83 -16.20 0.13
N ASN A 311 8.46 -15.11 0.57
CA ASN A 311 8.80 -14.88 1.98
C ASN A 311 8.07 -13.69 2.59
N TYR A 312 7.52 -12.80 1.76
CA TYR A 312 6.95 -11.53 2.18
C TYR A 312 5.57 -11.30 1.57
N THR A 313 4.70 -10.64 2.33
CA THR A 313 3.44 -10.11 1.80
C THR A 313 3.67 -8.75 1.16
N ASP A 314 2.93 -8.49 0.09
CA ASP A 314 3.02 -7.23 -0.66
C ASP A 314 4.46 -6.94 -1.14
N GLY A 315 5.14 -7.99 -1.62
CA GLY A 315 6.49 -7.91 -2.18
C GLY A 315 6.46 -7.38 -3.61
N ARG A 316 7.40 -7.85 -4.44
CA ARG A 316 7.52 -7.41 -5.83
C ARG A 316 6.38 -7.89 -6.74
N ASP A 317 5.50 -8.73 -6.22
CA ASP A 317 4.26 -9.17 -6.87
C ASP A 317 3.10 -8.21 -6.62
N ALA A 318 3.27 -7.17 -5.81
CA ALA A 318 2.25 -6.18 -5.49
C ALA A 318 2.69 -4.77 -5.90
N VAL A 319 1.75 -4.00 -6.42
CA VAL A 319 1.87 -2.56 -6.70
C VAL A 319 0.79 -1.84 -5.93
N ILE A 320 1.19 -0.76 -5.27
CA ILE A 320 0.33 0.11 -4.48
C ILE A 320 0.28 1.47 -5.18
N SER A 321 -0.92 2.03 -5.22
CA SER A 321 -1.21 3.35 -5.76
C SER A 321 -1.86 4.16 -4.65
N THR A 322 -1.37 5.37 -4.38
CA THR A 322 -1.77 6.14 -3.21
C THR A 322 -1.87 7.63 -3.54
N LEU A 323 -2.74 8.33 -2.82
CA LEU A 323 -2.74 9.78 -2.74
C LEU A 323 -2.42 10.18 -1.30
N HIS A 324 -1.38 10.99 -1.07
CA HIS A 324 -1.17 11.62 0.24
C HIS A 324 -1.77 13.02 0.26
N TRP A 325 -2.48 13.32 1.35
CA TRP A 325 -3.20 14.59 1.53
C TRP A 325 -3.67 14.72 2.99
N GLY A 326 -3.59 15.92 3.53
CA GLY A 326 -4.08 16.20 4.87
C GLY A 326 -3.62 17.56 5.38
N PRO A 327 -4.23 18.09 6.47
CA PRO A 327 -3.84 19.37 7.05
C PRO A 327 -2.46 19.36 7.73
N SER A 328 -1.90 18.18 8.02
CA SER A 328 -0.57 18.03 8.61
C SER A 328 0.00 16.64 8.33
N THR A 329 1.30 16.47 8.53
CA THR A 329 1.97 15.16 8.45
C THR A 329 1.34 14.10 9.35
N SER A 330 0.90 14.47 10.56
CA SER A 330 0.24 13.57 11.51
C SER A 330 -1.19 13.20 11.13
N THR A 331 -1.78 13.91 10.16
CA THR A 331 -3.17 13.72 9.72
C THR A 331 -3.26 13.37 8.24
N ASP A 332 -2.16 12.92 7.67
CA ASP A 332 -2.14 12.36 6.33
C ASP A 332 -3.17 11.22 6.21
N ALA A 333 -4.09 11.38 5.27
CA ALA A 333 -5.25 10.52 5.10
C ALA A 333 -5.06 9.50 3.97
N PHE A 334 -3.82 9.23 3.58
CA PHE A 334 -3.45 8.32 2.49
C PHE A 334 -4.18 6.98 2.51
N TRP A 335 -4.37 6.38 3.69
CA TRP A 335 -5.05 5.10 3.89
C TRP A 335 -6.52 5.09 3.42
N ARG A 336 -7.13 6.27 3.23
CA ARG A 336 -8.48 6.42 2.66
C ARG A 336 -8.47 6.46 1.12
N THR A 337 -7.30 6.60 0.52
CA THR A 337 -7.07 6.84 -0.91
C THR A 337 -5.88 6.01 -1.40
N SER A 338 -5.82 4.75 -0.96
CA SER A 338 -4.87 3.76 -1.46
C SER A 338 -5.60 2.60 -2.15
N GLY A 339 -4.98 2.07 -3.20
CA GLY A 339 -5.37 0.85 -3.90
C GLY A 339 -4.17 -0.07 -4.08
N LYS A 340 -4.43 -1.37 -4.28
CA LYS A 340 -3.38 -2.36 -4.47
C LYS A 340 -3.79 -3.40 -5.50
N HIS A 341 -2.85 -3.78 -6.36
CA HIS A 341 -3.00 -4.92 -7.25
C HIS A 341 -1.82 -5.89 -7.09
N ALA A 342 -2.14 -7.17 -6.88
CA ALA A 342 -1.17 -8.24 -6.74
C ALA A 342 -1.31 -9.28 -7.86
N LEU A 343 -0.18 -9.65 -8.46
CA LEU A 343 -0.11 -10.74 -9.43
C LEU A 343 -0.17 -12.09 -8.73
N LYS A 344 -0.69 -13.10 -9.44
CA LYS A 344 -0.67 -14.49 -8.97
C LYS A 344 0.38 -15.26 -9.76
N ARG A 345 1.31 -15.90 -9.05
CA ARG A 345 2.33 -16.81 -9.64
C ARG A 345 3.29 -16.12 -10.63
N SER A 346 3.44 -14.82 -10.52
CA SER A 346 4.41 -13.98 -11.23
C SER A 346 4.68 -12.75 -10.36
N ASP A 347 5.63 -11.91 -10.76
CA ASP A 347 5.84 -10.62 -10.13
C ASP A 347 6.22 -9.54 -11.15
N TYR A 348 6.21 -8.27 -10.73
CA TYR A 348 6.43 -7.12 -11.62
C TYR A 348 7.90 -6.91 -12.01
N SER A 349 8.80 -7.80 -11.58
CA SER A 349 10.20 -7.78 -12.00
C SER A 349 10.49 -8.66 -13.21
N GLU A 350 9.54 -9.50 -13.63
CA GLU A 350 9.70 -10.45 -14.73
C GLU A 350 9.45 -9.84 -16.11
N ALA A 351 8.63 -8.79 -16.20
CA ALA A 351 8.25 -8.15 -17.46
C ALA A 351 8.07 -6.63 -17.31
N PHE A 352 8.08 -5.93 -18.44
CA PHE A 352 7.67 -4.54 -18.49
C PHE A 352 6.15 -4.43 -18.37
N HIS A 353 5.71 -3.48 -17.56
CA HIS A 353 4.31 -3.14 -17.36
C HIS A 353 4.11 -1.63 -17.55
N VAL A 354 2.91 -1.24 -17.99
CA VAL A 354 2.54 0.18 -18.08
C VAL A 354 1.90 0.61 -16.77
N TYR A 355 2.53 1.50 -16.02
CA TYR A 355 1.96 2.13 -14.84
C TYR A 355 1.29 3.43 -15.24
N GLY A 356 -0.04 3.44 -15.20
CA GLY A 356 -0.87 4.49 -15.78
C GLY A 356 -1.59 5.32 -14.72
N LEU A 357 -1.64 6.62 -14.95
CA LEU A 357 -2.48 7.59 -14.25
C LEU A 357 -3.36 8.29 -15.29
N GLU A 358 -4.66 8.34 -15.04
CA GLU A 358 -5.61 9.22 -15.71
C GLU A 358 -6.24 10.14 -14.66
N TRP A 359 -6.13 11.44 -14.85
CA TRP A 359 -6.45 12.45 -13.85
C TRP A 359 -7.19 13.60 -14.51
N SER A 360 -8.30 14.01 -13.92
CA SER A 360 -9.06 15.18 -14.31
C SER A 360 -9.54 15.92 -13.07
N GLU A 361 -10.22 17.05 -13.27
CA GLU A 361 -10.93 17.76 -12.21
C GLU A 361 -11.99 16.88 -11.52
N LYS A 362 -12.50 15.84 -12.19
CA LYS A 362 -13.63 15.02 -11.72
C LYS A 362 -13.23 13.68 -11.13
N TYR A 363 -12.04 13.16 -11.46
CA TYR A 363 -11.60 11.87 -10.96
C TYR A 363 -10.09 11.68 -11.08
N LEU A 364 -9.60 10.67 -10.37
CA LEU A 364 -8.26 10.13 -10.52
C LEU A 364 -8.35 8.60 -10.60
N PHE A 365 -7.68 8.02 -11.58
CA PHE A 365 -7.72 6.60 -11.91
C PHE A 365 -6.32 6.09 -12.20
N MET A 366 -5.88 5.07 -11.49
CA MET A 366 -4.56 4.45 -11.67
C MET A 366 -4.70 2.98 -12.03
N TYR A 367 -3.88 2.52 -12.98
CA TYR A 367 -3.99 1.20 -13.60
C TYR A 367 -2.63 0.62 -13.96
N ILE A 368 -2.62 -0.69 -14.25
CA ILE A 368 -1.45 -1.40 -14.79
C ILE A 368 -1.82 -1.98 -16.16
N ASP A 369 -0.96 -1.83 -17.16
CA ASP A 369 -1.07 -2.30 -18.55
C ASP A 369 -2.23 -1.71 -19.36
N SER A 370 -3.45 -1.72 -18.81
CA SER A 370 -4.63 -1.13 -19.41
C SER A 370 -5.62 -0.69 -18.34
N ARG A 371 -6.57 0.18 -18.74
CA ARG A 371 -7.66 0.62 -17.85
C ARG A 371 -8.55 -0.51 -17.31
N LEU A 372 -8.46 -1.72 -17.85
CA LEU A 372 -9.20 -2.87 -17.32
C LEU A 372 -8.62 -3.42 -16.02
N LEU A 373 -7.33 -3.19 -15.77
CA LEU A 373 -6.65 -3.60 -14.55
C LEU A 373 -6.47 -2.36 -13.67
N GLN A 374 -7.56 -2.00 -12.99
CA GLN A 374 -7.59 -0.90 -12.04
C GLN A 374 -6.79 -1.25 -10.78
N VAL A 375 -5.94 -0.34 -10.33
CA VAL A 375 -5.30 -0.38 -9.00
C VAL A 375 -6.06 0.52 -8.03
N PHE A 376 -6.36 1.75 -8.46
CA PHE A 376 -7.00 2.76 -7.62
C PHE A 376 -7.95 3.64 -8.44
N PHE A 377 -9.08 4.03 -7.85
CA PHE A 377 -10.03 4.96 -8.46
C PHE A 377 -10.72 5.81 -7.40
N ILE A 378 -10.81 7.11 -7.67
CA ILE A 378 -11.55 8.07 -6.86
C ILE A 378 -12.29 9.06 -7.78
N LYS A 379 -13.55 9.34 -7.44
CA LYS A 379 -14.32 10.45 -8.02
C LYS A 379 -14.31 11.65 -7.06
N PHE A 380 -14.15 12.83 -7.63
CA PHE A 380 -14.33 14.12 -6.95
C PHE A 380 -15.76 14.60 -7.25
N THR A 381 -16.63 14.58 -6.25
CA THR A 381 -18.02 15.03 -6.37
C THR A 381 -18.36 16.04 -5.29
N HIS A 382 -19.13 17.07 -5.65
CA HIS A 382 -19.56 18.13 -4.74
C HIS A 382 -20.13 17.62 -3.42
N GLY A 383 -19.76 18.29 -2.33
CA GLY A 383 -20.34 18.10 -1.00
C GLY A 383 -19.59 17.05 -0.18
N PRO A 384 -20.23 15.91 0.19
CA PRO A 384 -19.64 14.94 1.12
C PRO A 384 -18.41 14.20 0.58
N SER A 385 -18.07 14.36 -0.71
CA SER A 385 -16.93 13.70 -1.34
C SER A 385 -15.73 14.61 -1.64
N SER A 386 -15.77 15.86 -1.18
CA SER A 386 -14.57 16.70 -1.11
C SER A 386 -13.49 16.02 -0.30
N MET A 387 -12.23 16.31 -0.59
CA MET A 387 -11.12 15.73 0.15
C MET A 387 -11.25 16.02 1.66
N TRP A 388 -11.52 17.27 2.06
CA TRP A 388 -11.73 17.64 3.47
C TRP A 388 -12.73 16.73 4.20
N ASN A 389 -13.92 16.53 3.60
CA ASN A 389 -14.98 15.71 4.18
C ASN A 389 -14.61 14.23 4.19
N ARG A 390 -13.95 13.74 3.14
CA ARG A 390 -13.41 12.37 3.06
C ARG A 390 -12.43 12.09 4.20
N GLY A 391 -11.65 13.10 4.60
CA GLY A 391 -10.65 12.99 5.66
C GLY A 391 -11.28 12.93 7.05
N LYS A 392 -12.52 13.39 7.16
CA LYS A 392 -13.21 13.70 8.42
C LYS A 392 -12.43 14.70 9.28
N PHE A 393 -11.75 15.65 8.63
CA PHE A 393 -10.88 16.59 9.34
C PHE A 393 -11.65 17.58 10.21
N GLY A 394 -12.89 17.93 9.84
CA GLY A 394 -13.78 18.74 10.68
C GLY A 394 -14.14 18.08 12.02
N GLU A 395 -14.04 16.76 12.13
CA GLU A 395 -14.29 15.98 13.37
C GLU A 395 -12.98 15.61 14.09
N THR A 396 -11.82 15.87 13.48
CA THR A 396 -10.51 15.43 13.98
C THR A 396 -9.91 16.50 14.88
N LEU A 397 -9.47 16.09 16.08
CA LEU A 397 -8.71 16.93 17.00
C LEU A 397 -7.27 16.45 17.08
N VAL A 398 -6.32 17.37 16.86
CA VAL A 398 -4.89 17.13 17.08
C VAL A 398 -4.46 17.98 18.27
N ASN A 399 -3.83 17.37 19.28
CA ASN A 399 -3.45 18.07 20.50
C ASN A 399 -4.60 18.86 21.15
N LYS A 400 -5.81 18.26 21.15
CA LYS A 400 -7.07 18.86 21.66
C LYS A 400 -7.52 20.14 20.94
N SER A 401 -6.98 20.41 19.75
CA SER A 401 -7.33 21.56 18.92
C SER A 401 -7.93 21.11 17.60
N ALA A 402 -8.88 21.88 17.07
CA ALA A 402 -9.45 21.64 15.75
C ALA A 402 -8.41 21.94 14.65
N LEU A 403 -8.50 21.19 13.56
CA LEU A 403 -7.67 21.42 12.39
C LEU A 403 -8.20 22.64 11.61
N ALA A 404 -7.28 23.49 11.16
CA ALA A 404 -7.59 24.52 10.17
C ALA A 404 -7.72 23.87 8.79
N ASP A 405 -8.69 24.32 7.98
CA ASP A 405 -8.88 23.84 6.62
C ASP A 405 -8.05 24.67 5.63
N PRO A 406 -6.91 24.12 5.11
CA PRO A 406 -6.04 24.83 4.18
C PRO A 406 -6.63 24.92 2.76
N TRP A 407 -7.79 24.30 2.50
CA TRP A 407 -8.41 24.20 1.18
C TRP A 407 -9.73 24.97 1.07
N SER A 408 -10.26 25.45 2.21
CA SER A 408 -11.55 26.14 2.32
C SER A 408 -11.74 27.33 1.36
N GLN A 409 -10.65 27.99 0.97
CA GLN A 409 -10.62 29.11 0.04
C GLN A 409 -10.79 28.73 -1.43
N THR A 410 -10.61 27.46 -1.79
CA THR A 410 -10.57 27.02 -3.20
C THR A 410 -11.96 26.81 -3.79
N GLY A 411 -12.91 26.34 -2.97
CA GLY A 411 -14.24 25.92 -3.44
C GLY A 411 -14.23 24.68 -4.33
N MET A 412 -13.10 23.97 -4.45
CA MET A 412 -12.95 22.80 -5.32
C MET A 412 -12.89 21.50 -4.49
N ASP A 413 -13.56 20.44 -4.96
CA ASP A 413 -13.63 19.18 -4.22
C ASP A 413 -12.38 18.31 -4.36
N ASN A 414 -11.61 18.52 -5.42
CA ASN A 414 -10.41 17.75 -5.73
C ASN A 414 -9.14 18.32 -5.11
N THR A 415 -9.20 19.48 -4.45
CA THR A 415 -8.07 20.08 -3.73
C THR A 415 -7.51 19.09 -2.70
N PRO A 416 -6.19 18.80 -2.68
CA PRO A 416 -5.10 19.57 -3.32
C PRO A 416 -4.67 19.08 -4.71
N PHE A 417 -5.37 18.14 -5.33
CA PHE A 417 -5.05 17.57 -6.65
C PHE A 417 -5.60 18.40 -7.81
N ASP A 418 -5.47 19.71 -7.67
CA ASP A 418 -5.93 20.74 -8.61
C ASP A 418 -4.82 21.68 -9.08
N GLN A 419 -3.57 21.39 -8.72
CA GLN A 419 -2.37 22.12 -9.12
C GLN A 419 -1.55 21.35 -10.17
N SER A 420 -0.46 21.93 -10.69
CA SER A 420 0.46 21.20 -11.58
C SER A 420 1.43 20.34 -10.78
N PHE A 421 1.64 19.10 -11.23
CA PHE A 421 2.53 18.13 -10.60
C PHE A 421 3.67 17.74 -11.55
N TYR A 422 4.86 17.52 -11.01
CA TYR A 422 6.02 16.98 -11.71
C TYR A 422 6.22 15.50 -11.35
N LEU A 423 6.85 14.74 -12.24
CA LEU A 423 7.10 13.31 -12.07
C LEU A 423 8.45 13.06 -11.37
N ILE A 424 8.49 12.01 -10.56
CA ILE A 424 9.68 11.50 -9.88
C ILE A 424 9.79 9.99 -10.14
N LEU A 425 11.02 9.55 -10.46
CA LEU A 425 11.40 8.14 -10.61
C LEU A 425 12.55 7.85 -9.66
N ASN A 426 12.43 6.83 -8.80
CA ASN A 426 13.54 6.39 -7.94
C ASN A 426 13.44 4.93 -7.51
N VAL A 427 14.54 4.45 -6.93
CA VAL A 427 14.56 3.25 -6.09
C VAL A 427 15.17 3.63 -4.74
N ALA A 428 14.32 3.80 -3.72
CA ALA A 428 14.77 3.97 -2.34
C ALA A 428 15.16 2.62 -1.71
N VAL A 429 15.86 2.64 -0.59
CA VAL A 429 16.27 1.41 0.11
C VAL A 429 16.01 1.54 1.61
N GLY A 430 15.25 0.59 2.16
CA GLY A 430 14.78 0.64 3.54
C GLY A 430 13.89 1.86 3.82
N GLY A 431 13.80 2.24 5.09
CA GLY A 431 12.94 3.34 5.53
C GLY A 431 12.44 3.13 6.95
N THR A 432 12.14 4.22 7.66
CA THR A 432 11.65 4.20 9.06
C THR A 432 10.22 4.71 9.19
N ASN A 433 9.53 4.93 8.06
CA ASN A 433 8.19 5.48 8.01
C ASN A 433 7.07 4.42 8.07
N GLY A 434 7.40 3.14 8.30
CA GLY A 434 6.43 2.05 8.36
C GLY A 434 6.05 1.42 7.01
N TYR A 435 6.62 1.87 5.89
CA TYR A 435 6.38 1.26 4.58
C TYR A 435 6.77 -0.23 4.58
N PHE A 436 7.96 -0.54 5.12
CA PHE A 436 8.35 -1.87 5.53
C PHE A 436 7.89 -2.11 6.97
N LYS A 437 6.87 -2.95 7.17
CA LYS A 437 6.26 -3.16 8.50
C LYS A 437 7.21 -3.86 9.47
N ASP A 438 7.28 -3.36 10.69
CA ASP A 438 7.96 -4.03 11.80
C ASP A 438 7.38 -5.44 12.04
N GLY A 439 8.25 -6.41 12.36
CA GLY A 439 7.88 -7.78 12.66
C GLY A 439 7.44 -8.62 11.45
N VAL A 440 7.59 -8.12 10.21
CA VAL A 440 7.27 -8.84 8.98
C VAL A 440 8.54 -9.38 8.31
N GLY A 441 8.54 -10.68 8.03
CA GLY A 441 9.67 -11.40 7.45
C GLY A 441 10.94 -11.23 8.28
N ASN A 442 12.08 -11.01 7.63
CA ASN A 442 13.37 -10.86 8.32
C ASN A 442 13.85 -9.41 8.35
N LYS A 443 12.94 -8.43 8.54
CA LYS A 443 13.29 -7.01 8.62
C LYS A 443 14.34 -6.79 9.73
N PRO A 444 15.56 -6.31 9.40
CA PRO A 444 16.65 -6.25 10.37
C PRO A 444 16.66 -5.01 11.26
N TRP A 445 15.80 -4.01 11.00
CA TRP A 445 15.70 -2.79 11.79
C TRP A 445 14.28 -2.57 12.32
N GLY A 446 14.16 -1.78 13.40
CA GLY A 446 12.88 -1.26 13.87
C GLY A 446 12.67 0.20 13.43
N ASP A 447 11.44 0.58 13.09
CA ASP A 447 11.16 1.96 12.63
C ASP A 447 11.45 3.03 13.69
N ALA A 448 11.28 2.69 14.98
CA ALA A 448 11.60 3.57 16.09
C ALA A 448 13.09 3.53 16.51
N SER A 449 13.92 2.70 15.88
CA SER A 449 15.34 2.58 16.24
C SER A 449 16.12 3.80 15.76
N LEU A 450 16.83 4.45 16.68
CA LEU A 450 17.79 5.51 16.36
C LEU A 450 19.01 4.97 15.58
N MET A 451 19.18 3.66 15.53
CA MET A 451 20.27 2.97 14.83
C MET A 451 19.77 2.20 13.60
N ALA A 452 18.54 2.45 13.12
CA ALA A 452 17.96 1.69 12.02
C ALA A 452 18.85 1.55 10.77
N PRO A 453 19.51 2.62 10.25
CA PRO A 453 20.44 2.46 9.12
C PRO A 453 21.63 1.56 9.44
N LYS A 454 22.12 1.58 10.69
CA LYS A 454 23.24 0.74 11.16
C LYS A 454 22.82 -0.72 11.31
N GLU A 455 21.64 -0.98 11.88
CA GLU A 455 21.05 -2.32 11.98
C GLU A 455 20.86 -2.94 10.59
N PHE A 456 20.35 -2.14 9.63
CA PHE A 456 20.27 -2.51 8.24
C PHE A 456 21.66 -2.85 7.67
N TRP A 457 22.66 -1.98 7.86
CA TRP A 457 24.03 -2.22 7.36
C TRP A 457 24.67 -3.49 7.93
N GLN A 458 24.52 -3.72 9.23
CA GLN A 458 25.06 -4.90 9.92
C GLN A 458 24.44 -6.22 9.44
N ALA A 459 23.20 -6.17 8.93
CA ALA A 459 22.50 -7.30 8.35
C ALA A 459 22.72 -7.48 6.84
N SER A 460 23.70 -6.80 6.25
CA SER A 460 23.99 -6.87 4.80
C SER A 460 24.26 -8.28 4.29
N ASN A 461 24.85 -9.15 5.11
CA ASN A 461 25.04 -10.57 4.78
C ASN A 461 23.72 -11.35 4.60
N ILE A 462 22.60 -10.83 5.13
CA ILE A 462 21.27 -11.45 5.02
C ILE A 462 20.52 -10.94 3.78
N TRP A 463 20.44 -9.61 3.61
CA TRP A 463 19.61 -9.03 2.54
C TRP A 463 20.35 -8.84 1.22
N LEU A 464 21.66 -8.56 1.22
CA LEU A 464 22.40 -8.31 -0.03
C LEU A 464 22.39 -9.49 -1.00
N PRO A 465 22.49 -10.77 -0.56
CA PRO A 465 22.38 -11.92 -1.46
C PRO A 465 21.02 -12.04 -2.16
N THR A 466 19.98 -11.35 -1.67
CA THR A 466 18.65 -11.35 -2.31
C THR A 466 18.56 -10.36 -3.47
N TRP A 467 19.50 -9.42 -3.59
CA TRP A 467 19.51 -8.41 -4.64
C TRP A 467 19.93 -9.02 -5.97
N GLY A 468 19.11 -8.80 -7.00
CA GLY A 468 19.41 -9.26 -8.36
C GLY A 468 20.75 -8.72 -8.86
N GLU A 469 21.39 -9.45 -9.77
CA GLU A 469 22.65 -9.00 -10.40
C GLU A 469 22.42 -7.83 -11.37
N GLY A 470 23.33 -6.85 -11.36
CA GLY A 470 23.31 -5.73 -12.30
C GLY A 470 21.98 -4.96 -12.29
N ALA A 471 21.36 -4.79 -13.45
CA ALA A 471 20.09 -4.07 -13.58
C ALA A 471 18.92 -4.73 -12.85
N LYS A 472 18.99 -6.02 -12.48
CA LYS A 472 17.88 -6.73 -11.82
C LYS A 472 17.58 -6.20 -10.40
N ARG A 473 18.53 -5.56 -9.72
CA ARG A 473 18.27 -4.85 -8.45
C ARG A 473 17.79 -3.42 -8.65
N GLY A 474 17.67 -2.95 -9.90
CA GLY A 474 17.19 -1.62 -10.24
C GLY A 474 15.80 -1.64 -10.87
N MET A 475 15.19 -0.46 -10.93
CA MET A 475 14.01 -0.23 -11.76
C MET A 475 14.48 0.13 -13.17
N THR A 476 13.99 -0.60 -14.18
CA THR A 476 14.25 -0.30 -15.59
C THR A 476 13.01 0.36 -16.19
N VAL A 477 13.15 1.56 -16.73
CA VAL A 477 12.07 2.34 -17.35
C VAL A 477 12.32 2.43 -18.84
N GLN A 478 11.44 1.80 -19.61
CA GLN A 478 11.54 1.74 -21.07
C GLN A 478 11.01 3.02 -21.73
N SER A 479 9.89 3.57 -21.24
CA SER A 479 9.34 4.80 -21.80
C SER A 479 8.49 5.59 -20.82
N LEU A 480 8.37 6.88 -21.09
CA LEU A 480 7.44 7.81 -20.44
C LEU A 480 6.61 8.49 -21.52
N LYS A 481 5.29 8.53 -21.33
CA LYS A 481 4.37 9.34 -22.14
C LYS A 481 3.48 10.18 -21.24
N MET A 482 3.38 11.47 -21.53
CA MET A 482 2.44 12.36 -20.86
C MET A 482 1.54 13.08 -21.88
N TYR A 483 0.26 13.11 -21.55
CA TYR A 483 -0.78 13.71 -22.37
C TYR A 483 -1.57 14.69 -21.53
N LYS A 484 -1.81 15.91 -22.02
CA LYS A 484 -2.73 16.85 -21.37
C LYS A 484 -4.15 16.56 -21.80
N GLU A 485 -5.10 16.75 -20.90
CA GLU A 485 -6.52 16.75 -21.26
C GLU A 485 -6.81 17.96 -22.16
N GLY A 486 -7.41 17.73 -23.33
CA GLY A 486 -7.70 18.74 -24.34
C GLY A 486 -7.30 18.34 -25.76
N VAL A 487 -7.76 19.12 -26.74
CA VAL A 487 -7.40 18.95 -28.16
C VAL A 487 -6.03 19.58 -28.40
N CYS A 488 -5.21 18.95 -29.25
CA CYS A 488 -4.09 19.61 -29.91
C CYS A 488 -4.62 20.64 -30.94
#